data_AF-A0A1M3IAY0-F1
#
_entry.id   AF-A0A1M3IAY0-F1
#
_cell.length_a   1.000
_cell.length_b   1.000
_cell.length_c   1.000
_cell.angle_alpha   90.00
_cell.angle_beta   90.00
_cell.angle_gamma   90.00
#
_symmetry.space_group_name_H-M   'P 1'
#
loop_
_entity.id
_entity.type
_entity.pdbx_description
1 polymer ?
#
loop_
_entity_poly.entity_id
_entity_poly.type
_entity_poly.pdbx_seq_one_letter_code
_entity_poly.pdbx_strand_id
1 'polypeptide(L)'
;MSLYVKEIDRIKKIARQLNKPTTQDSHRYYAEFQGGKKYNLPEEVSADCNHGIVVDALKKALEALNIRAYNNRQIDLYSTTGKRIKNIFEIKTSLSWQTVYTAVGQLKVNSVTLSPNPKMFFVCPADIKNNLIADLKKLGISVIQYSWQNQVPVFVNLSSFKFD
;
A
#
# COMPACT_ATOMS: atom_id res chain seq x y z
N MET A 1 28.49 25.63 -18.35
CA MET A 1 27.04 25.54 -18.63
C MET A 1 26.30 25.17 -17.36
N SER A 2 25.35 26.03 -16.93
CA SER A 2 24.72 26.01 -15.61
C SER A 2 23.81 24.78 -15.40
N LEU A 3 23.91 24.12 -14.24
CA LEU A 3 23.07 22.98 -13.83
C LEU A 3 21.56 23.27 -13.95
N TYR A 4 21.18 24.54 -13.83
CA TYR A 4 19.79 24.99 -13.88
C TYR A 4 19.10 24.70 -15.24
N VAL A 5 19.84 24.79 -16.34
CA VAL A 5 19.29 24.57 -17.70
C VAL A 5 18.97 23.09 -17.93
N LYS A 6 19.84 22.20 -17.44
CA LYS A 6 19.63 20.74 -17.57
C LYS A 6 18.40 20.26 -16.81
N GLU A 7 18.14 20.85 -15.64
CA GLU A 7 17.01 20.44 -14.81
C GLU A 7 15.66 20.92 -15.38
N ILE A 8 15.62 22.13 -15.97
CA ILE A 8 14.43 22.62 -16.65
C ILE A 8 14.06 21.75 -17.85
N ASP A 9 15.04 21.29 -18.62
CA ASP A 9 14.79 20.43 -19.79
C ASP A 9 14.29 19.04 -19.38
N ARG A 10 14.78 18.51 -18.25
CA ARG A 10 14.29 17.26 -17.67
C ARG A 10 12.82 17.39 -17.24
N ILE A 11 12.46 18.45 -16.53
CA ILE A 11 11.09 18.70 -16.05
C ILE A 11 10.11 18.85 -17.22
N LYS A 12 10.50 19.60 -18.26
CA LYS A 12 9.67 19.78 -19.47
C LYS A 12 9.43 18.46 -20.22
N LYS A 13 10.41 17.56 -20.22
CA LYS A 13 10.29 16.25 -20.89
C LYS A 13 9.32 15.32 -20.15
N ILE A 14 9.35 15.32 -18.82
CA ILE A 14 8.42 14.55 -17.97
C ILE A 14 6.98 15.07 -18.11
N ALA A 15 6.79 16.40 -18.08
CA ALA A 15 5.47 17.01 -18.22
C ALA A 15 4.79 16.68 -19.57
N ARG A 16 5.58 16.58 -20.65
CA ARG A 16 5.08 16.14 -21.97
C ARG A 16 4.67 14.68 -22.02
N GLN A 17 5.32 13.81 -21.25
CA GLN A 17 4.97 12.38 -21.19
C GLN A 17 3.69 12.13 -20.37
N LEU A 18 3.41 12.97 -19.38
CA LEU A 18 2.23 12.85 -18.52
C LEU A 18 0.93 13.37 -19.15
N ASN A 19 1.00 14.19 -20.20
CA ASN A 19 -0.17 14.83 -20.83
C ASN A 19 -0.75 14.04 -22.03
N LYS A 20 -0.74 12.70 -22.00
CA LYS A 20 -1.55 11.90 -22.93
C LYS A 20 -2.98 11.76 -22.37
N PRO A 21 -4.01 12.26 -23.07
CA PRO A 21 -5.39 12.12 -22.60
C PRO A 21 -5.84 10.68 -22.80
N THR A 22 -6.35 10.06 -21.73
CA THR A 22 -7.12 8.81 -21.81
C THR A 22 -8.47 9.03 -21.15
N THR A 23 -9.52 8.67 -21.88
CA THR A 23 -10.93 8.90 -21.58
C THR A 23 -11.50 7.98 -20.48
N GLN A 24 -12.55 8.52 -19.85
CA GLN A 24 -13.51 8.05 -18.82
C GLN A 24 -13.72 6.55 -18.48
N ASP A 25 -13.75 6.31 -17.16
CA ASP A 25 -14.80 5.64 -16.33
C ASP A 25 -14.63 4.20 -15.75
N SER A 26 -15.09 4.12 -14.48
CA SER A 26 -15.50 3.02 -13.60
C SER A 26 -14.45 2.11 -12.93
N HIS A 27 -14.60 1.99 -11.60
CA HIS A 27 -13.79 1.20 -10.67
C HIS A 27 -13.33 -0.15 -11.24
N ARG A 28 -12.02 -0.29 -11.47
CA ARG A 28 -11.39 -1.52 -11.94
C ARG A 28 -10.22 -1.86 -11.03
N TYR A 29 -10.26 -3.08 -10.48
CA TYR A 29 -9.11 -3.69 -9.82
C TYR A 29 -8.14 -4.18 -10.90
N TYR A 30 -6.89 -3.73 -10.85
CA TYR A 30 -5.83 -4.13 -11.76
C TYR A 30 -4.99 -5.21 -11.09
N ALA A 31 -5.15 -6.47 -11.53
CA ALA A 31 -4.27 -7.55 -11.10
C ALA A 31 -2.91 -7.39 -11.79
N GLU A 32 -1.83 -7.42 -11.01
CA GLU A 32 -0.47 -7.38 -11.55
C GLU A 32 -0.01 -8.77 -12.03
N PHE A 33 0.86 -8.75 -13.03
CA PHE A 33 1.22 -9.86 -13.91
C PHE A 33 1.79 -11.08 -13.16
N GLN A 34 1.26 -12.29 -13.44
CA GLN A 34 1.82 -13.56 -12.96
C GLN A 34 2.36 -14.40 -14.14
N GLY A 35 3.67 -14.67 -14.14
CA GLY A 35 4.31 -15.57 -15.10
C GLY A 35 5.81 -15.68 -14.91
N GLY A 36 6.32 -16.90 -14.69
CA GLY A 36 7.73 -17.19 -14.39
C GLY A 36 8.64 -17.18 -15.61
N LYS A 37 9.64 -16.27 -15.61
CA LYS A 37 10.92 -16.41 -16.30
C LYS A 37 12.02 -15.88 -15.37
N LYS A 38 13.10 -16.65 -15.18
CA LYS A 38 14.29 -16.22 -14.42
C LYS A 38 15.00 -15.08 -15.16
N TYR A 39 14.69 -13.85 -14.76
CA TYR A 39 15.55 -12.69 -14.98
C TYR A 39 16.04 -12.22 -13.61
N ASN A 40 17.29 -11.78 -13.50
CA ASN A 40 17.72 -10.94 -12.38
C ASN A 40 17.00 -9.60 -12.56
N LEU A 41 15.81 -9.49 -11.99
CA LEU A 41 15.02 -8.26 -12.02
C LEU A 41 15.75 -7.17 -11.21
N PRO A 42 15.72 -5.90 -11.66
CA PRO A 42 16.13 -4.79 -10.82
C PRO A 42 15.39 -4.80 -9.48
N GLU A 43 16.05 -4.35 -8.41
CA GLU A 43 15.50 -4.36 -7.05
C GLU A 43 14.12 -3.67 -6.96
N GLU A 44 13.96 -2.54 -7.66
CA GLU A 44 12.69 -1.80 -7.77
C GLU A 44 11.56 -2.68 -8.36
N VAL A 45 11.83 -3.40 -9.45
CA VAL A 45 10.87 -4.30 -10.08
C VAL A 45 10.51 -5.46 -9.14
N SER A 46 11.48 -5.99 -8.40
CA SER A 46 11.22 -7.04 -7.41
C SER A 46 10.39 -6.54 -6.22
N ALA A 47 10.59 -5.29 -5.79
CA ALA A 47 9.85 -4.66 -4.72
C ALA A 47 8.38 -4.44 -5.11
N ASP A 48 8.13 -3.99 -6.34
CA ASP A 48 6.79 -3.84 -6.90
C ASP A 48 6.08 -5.19 -7.01
N CYS A 49 6.74 -6.22 -7.55
CA CYS A 49 6.18 -7.57 -7.61
C CYS A 49 5.81 -8.10 -6.21
N ASN A 50 6.70 -7.95 -5.23
CA ASN A 50 6.43 -8.37 -3.86
C ASN A 50 5.28 -7.57 -3.24
N HIS A 51 5.18 -6.28 -3.55
CA HIS A 51 4.09 -5.44 -3.09
C HIS A 51 2.74 -5.92 -3.62
N GLY A 52 2.61 -6.16 -4.93
CA GLY A 52 1.40 -6.70 -5.54
C GLY A 52 0.98 -8.04 -4.94
N ILE A 53 1.94 -8.95 -4.68
CA ILE A 53 1.68 -10.24 -4.03
C ILE A 53 1.08 -10.05 -2.62
N VAL A 54 1.62 -9.13 -1.82
CA VAL A 54 1.13 -8.87 -0.46
C VAL A 54 -0.24 -8.20 -0.48
N VAL A 55 -0.48 -7.25 -1.38
CA VAL A 55 -1.78 -6.60 -1.56
C VAL A 55 -2.86 -7.65 -1.91
N ASP A 56 -2.59 -8.50 -2.88
CA ASP A 56 -3.54 -9.52 -3.34
C ASP A 56 -3.84 -10.56 -2.26
N ALA A 57 -2.80 -10.98 -1.53
CA ALA A 57 -2.98 -11.89 -0.41
C ALA A 57 -3.78 -11.28 0.73
N LEU A 58 -3.55 -10.00 1.06
CA LEU A 58 -4.30 -9.30 2.10
C LEU A 58 -5.77 -9.18 1.71
N LYS A 59 -6.05 -8.80 0.46
CA LYS A 59 -7.40 -8.75 -0.08
C LYS A 59 -8.12 -10.09 0.11
N LYS A 60 -7.50 -11.20 -0.30
CA LYS A 60 -8.07 -12.56 -0.14
C LYS A 60 -8.30 -12.92 1.32
N ALA A 61 -7.36 -12.55 2.20
CA ALA A 61 -7.47 -12.81 3.64
C ALA A 61 -8.62 -11.99 4.28
N LEU A 62 -8.81 -10.74 3.85
CA LEU A 62 -9.96 -9.91 4.25
C LEU A 62 -11.28 -10.48 3.72
N GLU A 63 -11.33 -10.92 2.47
CA GLU A 63 -12.51 -11.56 1.87
C GLU A 63 -12.91 -12.85 2.61
N ALA A 64 -11.94 -13.65 3.05
CA ALA A 64 -12.17 -14.82 3.90
C ALA A 64 -12.77 -14.47 5.28
N LEU A 65 -12.59 -13.24 5.73
CA LEU A 65 -13.22 -12.67 6.92
C LEU A 65 -14.55 -11.95 6.60
N ASN A 66 -15.10 -12.12 5.40
CA ASN A 66 -16.28 -11.43 4.87
C ASN A 66 -16.14 -9.91 4.76
N ILE A 67 -14.90 -9.41 4.64
CA ILE A 67 -14.60 -7.99 4.48
C ILE A 67 -14.25 -7.74 3.03
N ARG A 68 -15.12 -7.01 2.33
CA ARG A 68 -14.83 -6.62 0.95
C ARG A 68 -13.81 -5.48 0.93
N ALA A 69 -12.69 -5.72 0.27
CA ALA A 69 -11.63 -4.74 0.09
C ALA A 69 -11.59 -4.20 -1.35
N TYR A 70 -11.23 -2.93 -1.47
CA TYR A 70 -11.12 -2.17 -2.72
C TYR A 70 -9.79 -1.42 -2.70
N ASN A 71 -9.34 -0.92 -3.85
CA ASN A 71 -8.15 -0.09 -3.97
C ASN A 71 -8.42 1.16 -4.80
N ASN A 72 -7.52 2.15 -4.70
CA ASN A 72 -7.47 3.28 -5.63
C ASN A 72 -6.01 3.73 -5.81
N ARG A 73 -5.76 4.81 -6.56
CA ARG A 73 -4.40 5.29 -6.84
C ARG A 73 -3.61 5.73 -5.59
N GLN A 74 -4.30 6.13 -4.52
CA GLN A 74 -3.70 6.73 -3.33
C GLN A 74 -3.69 5.79 -2.12
N ILE A 75 -4.60 4.81 -2.09
CA ILE A 75 -4.80 3.88 -0.97
C ILE A 75 -4.67 2.45 -1.52
N ASP A 76 -3.69 1.71 -1.00
CA ASP A 76 -3.42 0.35 -1.46
C ASP A 76 -4.64 -0.55 -1.28
N LEU A 77 -5.22 -0.57 -0.07
CA LEU A 77 -6.50 -1.23 0.19
C LEU A 77 -7.37 -0.43 1.17
N TYR A 78 -8.68 -0.52 0.99
CA TYR A 78 -9.67 -0.01 1.95
C TYR A 78 -10.93 -0.86 1.95
N SER A 79 -11.65 -0.88 3.07
CA SER A 79 -12.99 -1.48 3.15
C SER A 79 -14.06 -0.43 3.36
N THR A 80 -15.30 -0.77 2.99
CA THR A 80 -16.44 0.12 3.13
C THR A 80 -17.61 -0.55 3.83
N THR A 81 -18.40 0.27 4.53
CA THR A 81 -19.75 -0.08 5.00
C THR A 81 -20.71 0.91 4.39
N GLY A 82 -21.47 0.46 3.39
CA GLY A 82 -22.23 1.34 2.49
C GLY A 82 -21.28 2.23 1.68
N LYS A 83 -21.49 3.56 1.75
CA LYS A 83 -20.65 4.55 1.06
C LYS A 83 -19.46 5.06 1.89
N ARG A 84 -19.30 4.59 3.14
CA ARG A 84 -18.28 5.10 4.06
C ARG A 84 -17.07 4.18 4.07
N ILE A 85 -15.89 4.75 3.87
CA ILE A 85 -14.62 4.05 4.09
C ILE A 85 -14.45 3.83 5.60
N LYS A 86 -14.13 2.59 5.99
CA LYS A 86 -14.04 2.18 7.40
C LYS A 86 -12.65 1.83 7.84
N ASN A 87 -11.92 1.14 6.98
CA ASN A 87 -10.56 0.68 7.23
C ASN A 87 -9.73 1.06 6.03
N ILE A 88 -8.53 1.59 6.26
CA ILE A 88 -7.52 1.82 5.22
C ILE A 88 -6.26 1.05 5.60
N PHE A 89 -5.62 0.46 4.60
CA PHE A 89 -4.45 -0.38 4.73
C PHE A 89 -3.36 0.18 3.82
N GLU A 90 -2.20 0.43 4.41
CA GLU A 90 -0.99 0.83 3.69
C GLU A 90 0.02 -0.32 3.79
N ILE A 91 0.38 -0.89 2.64
CA ILE A 91 1.20 -2.09 2.54
C ILE A 91 2.63 -1.66 2.22
N LYS A 92 3.60 -2.14 3.00
CA LYS A 92 5.03 -2.00 2.68
C LYS A 92 5.75 -3.33 2.78
N THR A 93 6.76 -3.49 1.93
CA THR A 93 7.59 -4.71 1.84
C THR A 93 8.92 -4.60 2.56
N SER A 94 9.20 -3.45 3.19
CA SER A 94 10.40 -3.21 3.99
C SER A 94 10.06 -2.40 5.25
N LEU A 95 11.02 -2.36 6.17
CA LEU A 95 10.93 -1.62 7.44
C LEU A 95 11.98 -0.52 7.56
N SER A 96 12.47 0.00 6.43
CA SER A 96 13.34 1.18 6.47
C SER A 96 12.59 2.36 7.11
N TRP A 97 13.30 3.25 7.81
CA TRP A 97 12.66 4.41 8.43
C TRP A 97 11.94 5.28 7.41
N GLN A 98 12.51 5.42 6.22
CA GLN A 98 11.89 6.11 5.08
C GLN A 98 10.54 5.46 4.75
N THR A 99 10.51 4.13 4.60
CA THR A 99 9.30 3.36 4.32
C THR A 99 8.25 3.53 5.42
N VAL A 100 8.65 3.48 6.70
CA VAL A 100 7.75 3.67 7.84
C VAL A 100 7.17 5.07 7.85
N TYR A 101 8.00 6.12 7.70
CA TYR A 101 7.53 7.50 7.68
C TYR A 101 6.62 7.79 6.49
N THR A 102 6.95 7.25 5.31
CA THR A 102 6.09 7.34 4.13
C THR A 102 4.73 6.67 4.38
N ALA A 103 4.70 5.47 4.96
CA ALA A 103 3.43 4.79 5.27
C ALA A 103 2.58 5.58 6.29
N VAL A 104 3.20 6.11 7.35
CA VAL A 104 2.51 6.98 8.33
C VAL A 104 1.93 8.21 7.64
N GLY A 105 2.70 8.87 6.78
CA GLY A 105 2.25 10.04 6.02
C GLY A 105 1.08 9.72 5.10
N GLN A 106 1.17 8.64 4.31
CA GLN A 106 0.11 8.19 3.41
C GLN A 106 -1.18 7.88 4.17
N LEU A 107 -1.10 7.09 5.24
CA LEU A 107 -2.25 6.78 6.09
C LEU A 107 -2.92 8.06 6.61
N LYS A 108 -2.13 9.00 7.18
CA LYS A 108 -2.67 10.24 7.74
C LYS A 108 -3.29 11.13 6.69
N VAL A 109 -2.58 11.40 5.60
CA VAL A 109 -3.06 12.27 4.51
C VAL A 109 -4.31 11.70 3.84
N ASN A 110 -4.35 10.40 3.59
CA ASN A 110 -5.49 9.75 2.96
C ASN A 110 -6.69 9.58 3.90
N SER A 111 -6.47 9.64 5.22
CA SER A 111 -7.56 9.55 6.21
C SER A 111 -8.24 10.89 6.52
N VAL A 112 -7.53 12.01 6.37
CA VAL A 112 -7.92 13.30 6.99
C VAL A 112 -9.25 13.87 6.49
N THR A 113 -9.63 13.58 5.24
CA THR A 113 -10.88 14.07 4.63
C THR A 113 -12.02 13.06 4.75
N LEU A 114 -11.76 11.87 5.29
CA LEU A 114 -12.74 10.80 5.43
C LEU A 114 -13.49 10.94 6.76
N SER A 115 -14.82 11.00 6.70
CA SER A 115 -15.68 11.12 7.88
C SER A 115 -16.73 9.99 7.91
N PRO A 116 -16.81 9.22 9.01
CA PRO A 116 -15.92 9.23 10.17
C PRO A 116 -14.49 8.80 9.80
N ASN A 117 -13.52 9.16 10.65
CA ASN A 117 -12.12 8.75 10.45
C ASN A 117 -12.03 7.21 10.38
N PRO A 118 -11.40 6.65 9.35
CA PRO A 118 -11.24 5.21 9.23
C PRO A 118 -10.20 4.69 10.23
N LYS A 119 -10.30 3.40 10.57
CA LYS A 119 -9.20 2.69 11.22
C LYS A 119 -8.04 2.57 10.23
N MET A 120 -6.83 2.89 10.68
CA MET A 120 -5.63 2.85 9.87
C MET A 120 -4.80 1.63 10.22
N PHE A 121 -4.38 0.89 9.19
CA PHE A 121 -3.55 -0.30 9.32
C PHE A 121 -2.27 -0.14 8.51
N PHE A 122 -1.12 -0.23 9.17
CA PHE A 122 0.15 -0.42 8.53
C PHE A 122 0.41 -1.92 8.39
N VAL A 123 0.62 -2.39 7.16
CA VAL A 123 0.84 -3.81 6.87
C VAL A 123 2.30 -4.01 6.46
N CYS A 124 3.04 -4.80 7.21
CA CYS A 124 4.49 -4.90 7.06
C CYS A 124 5.05 -6.28 7.42
N PRO A 125 6.32 -6.56 7.07
CA PRO A 125 7.03 -7.74 7.52
C PRO A 125 7.03 -7.90 9.06
N ALA A 126 7.06 -9.15 9.52
CA ALA A 126 6.91 -9.51 10.93
C ALA A 126 8.10 -9.12 11.83
N ASP A 127 9.24 -8.71 11.27
CA ASP A 127 10.46 -8.26 11.98
C ASP A 127 10.36 -6.83 12.55
N ILE A 128 9.19 -6.20 12.48
CA ILE A 128 8.92 -4.91 13.11
C ILE A 128 9.07 -4.98 14.64
N LYS A 129 9.80 -4.00 15.20
CA LYS A 129 10.08 -3.94 16.64
C LYS A 129 8.87 -3.52 17.46
N ASN A 130 8.68 -4.14 18.62
CA ASN A 130 7.54 -3.87 19.52
C ASN A 130 7.41 -2.41 19.96
N ASN A 131 8.53 -1.70 20.16
CA ASN A 131 8.49 -0.27 20.50
C ASN A 131 7.88 0.56 19.36
N LEU A 132 8.24 0.27 18.11
CA LEU A 132 7.66 0.93 16.95
C LEU A 132 6.17 0.62 16.79
N ILE A 133 5.74 -0.62 17.03
CA ILE A 133 4.31 -0.98 17.06
C ILE A 133 3.57 -0.12 18.10
N ALA A 134 4.14 0.02 19.30
CA ALA A 134 3.55 0.81 20.37
C ALA A 134 3.45 2.30 20.01
N ASP A 135 4.47 2.86 19.34
CA ASP A 135 4.48 4.25 18.90
C ASP A 135 3.48 4.50 17.75
N LEU A 136 3.39 3.59 16.77
CA LEU A 136 2.38 3.64 15.72
C LEU A 136 0.95 3.57 16.29
N LYS A 137 0.74 2.76 17.34
CA LYS A 137 -0.55 2.69 18.04
C LYS A 137 -0.94 4.03 18.67
N LYS A 138 0.01 4.76 19.27
CA LYS A 138 -0.24 6.12 19.80
C LYS A 138 -0.66 7.11 18.71
N LEU A 139 -0.21 6.89 17.47
CA LEU A 139 -0.63 7.64 16.29
C LEU A 139 -1.99 7.16 15.74
N GLY A 140 -2.67 6.20 16.37
CA GLY A 140 -3.93 5.63 15.89
C GLY A 140 -3.76 4.68 14.70
N ILE A 141 -2.56 4.14 14.50
CA ILE A 141 -2.24 3.19 13.43
C ILE A 141 -2.03 1.81 14.05
N SER A 142 -2.84 0.84 13.63
CA SER A 142 -2.67 -0.57 14.00
C SER A 142 -1.70 -1.25 13.04
N VAL A 143 -0.98 -2.28 13.50
CA VAL A 143 0.02 -2.97 12.67
C VAL A 143 -0.44 -4.40 12.37
N ILE A 144 -0.55 -4.73 11.08
CA ILE A 144 -0.75 -6.11 10.62
C ILE A 144 0.61 -6.64 10.14
N GLN A 145 1.08 -7.71 10.76
CA GLN A 145 2.35 -8.32 10.44
C GLN A 145 2.13 -9.48 9.47
N TYR A 146 3.01 -9.62 8.47
CA TYR A 146 3.05 -10.82 7.64
C TYR A 146 4.44 -11.46 7.61
N SER A 147 4.45 -12.76 7.34
CA SER A 147 5.65 -13.55 7.11
C SER A 147 5.54 -14.29 5.78
N TRP A 148 6.64 -14.50 5.08
CA TRP A 148 6.64 -15.30 3.86
C TRP A 148 6.66 -16.79 4.21
N GLN A 149 5.69 -17.56 3.70
CA GLN A 149 5.64 -19.02 3.79
C GLN A 149 5.45 -19.58 2.39
N ASN A 150 6.42 -20.34 1.88
CA ASN A 150 6.36 -20.90 0.52
C ASN A 150 6.02 -19.85 -0.57
N GLN A 151 6.63 -18.66 -0.50
CA GLN A 151 6.37 -17.52 -1.41
C GLN A 151 4.96 -16.92 -1.31
N VAL A 152 4.20 -17.24 -0.26
CA VAL A 152 2.90 -16.66 0.04
C VAL A 152 2.99 -15.88 1.36
N PRO A 153 2.57 -14.60 1.41
CA PRO A 153 2.55 -13.87 2.65
C PRO A 153 1.39 -14.34 3.52
N VAL A 154 1.70 -14.68 4.77
CA VAL A 154 0.76 -15.13 5.80
C VAL A 154 0.68 -14.07 6.89
N PHE A 155 -0.53 -13.55 7.13
CA PHE A 155 -0.78 -12.47 8.08
C PHE A 155 -0.94 -13.02 9.51
N VAL A 156 0.05 -12.74 10.36
CA VAL A 156 0.24 -13.37 11.67
C VAL A 156 -0.86 -12.99 12.67
N ASN A 157 -1.32 -11.74 12.62
CA ASN A 157 -2.22 -11.18 13.62
C ASN A 157 -3.51 -10.61 13.01
N LEU A 158 -3.82 -10.91 11.73
CA LEU A 158 -4.99 -10.35 11.04
C LEU A 158 -6.30 -10.62 11.78
N SER A 159 -6.48 -11.84 12.29
CA SER A 159 -7.67 -12.28 13.01
C SER A 159 -7.87 -11.61 14.37
N SER A 160 -6.84 -10.94 14.91
CA SER A 160 -6.94 -10.21 16.18
C SER A 160 -7.65 -8.86 16.05
N PHE A 161 -7.83 -8.38 14.81
CA PHE A 161 -8.46 -7.09 14.54
C PHE A 161 -9.95 -7.22 14.27
N LYS A 162 -10.70 -6.20 14.69
CA LYS A 162 -12.11 -6.02 14.32
C LYS A 162 -12.20 -4.97 13.23
N PHE A 163 -12.70 -5.41 12.09
CA PHE A 163 -12.95 -4.57 10.93
C PHE A 163 -14.46 -4.32 10.90
N ASP A 164 -14.85 -3.07 11.12
CA ASP A 164 -16.26 -2.62 11.18
C ASP A 164 -16.65 -1.85 9.91
#